data_AF-C7PVG7-F1
#
_entry.id   AF-C7PVG7-F1
#
_cell.length_a   1.000
_cell.length_b   1.000
_cell.length_c   1.000
_cell.angle_alpha   90.00
_cell.angle_beta   90.00
_cell.angle_gamma   90.00
#
_symmetry.space_group_name_H-M   'P 1'
#
loop_
_entity.id
_entity.type
_entity.pdbx_description
1 polymer ?
#
loop_
_entity_poly.entity_id
_entity_poly.type
_entity_poly.pdbx_seq_one_letter_code
_entity_poly.pdbx_strand_id
1 'polypeptide(L)'
;MTADGMIAFLRQYADDRLDSWLMDERRSLPLSLISHLGSEGLFGLRVDRRYGGRELSHTDTFRVIRQAAAIDPNLAVLLAVHNSLGIPPVRDYADEETKQRVLPTLATGRGLVTVASSEPGMGSNVVRGMATTAIRQADRSFIVNGKKSWISLGAASSHITVLARLQEPNGRRRGITAFLLPTSTPGFRPRSEAMTIGLRAVPQDHITLDNMRLPPSAVLGAEGGGAALAQNSFRMGRAFLAASGTGAMQRCIQLAERFAGRRGISTGRLLDNGVTQRILADCAAATRTVEALVFSLAERLDRGGPVPDEFFFACKVIGCELAGQVVDQCVQLMGARGFVDTDIVGKYFRDFRVLRIFEGATEAMSVFVGTRIVRDLESFHTTMVKTFGATKLESDLMAGLHDLVERAGSGLTPQQGHVLARAVGDVACWGVTAAAIAETAENSHGDLDVYAAYWAARQLEQRLASARNELRPAFALSANVLARHIAEYADSIGDTQQSYGGERRAVDAFLHRDPA
;
A
#
# COMPACT_ATOMS: atom_id res chain seq x y z
N MET A 1 16.89 -1.38 -21.96
CA MET A 1 16.03 -2.57 -21.83
C MET A 1 14.58 -2.13 -21.83
N THR A 2 13.72 -2.80 -22.58
CA THR A 2 12.26 -2.58 -22.58
C THR A 2 11.63 -3.26 -21.36
N ALA A 3 10.37 -2.94 -21.06
CA ALA A 3 9.61 -3.63 -20.00
C ALA A 3 9.50 -5.14 -20.26
N ASP A 4 9.28 -5.55 -21.52
CA ASP A 4 9.24 -6.97 -21.89
C ASP A 4 10.56 -7.69 -21.63
N GLY A 5 11.68 -7.03 -21.94
CA GLY A 5 13.01 -7.54 -21.63
C GLY A 5 13.23 -7.71 -20.12
N MET A 6 12.80 -6.74 -19.31
CA MET A 6 12.87 -6.84 -17.85
C MET A 6 11.98 -7.96 -17.29
N ILE A 7 10.78 -8.13 -17.83
CA ILE A 7 9.85 -9.19 -17.44
C ILE A 7 10.42 -10.57 -17.80
N ALA A 8 11.02 -10.71 -18.98
CA ALA A 8 11.69 -11.93 -19.40
C ALA A 8 12.88 -12.25 -18.48
N PHE A 9 13.72 -11.24 -18.19
CA PHE A 9 14.81 -11.37 -17.23
C PHE A 9 14.31 -11.82 -15.85
N LEU A 10 13.26 -11.18 -15.32
CA LEU A 10 12.71 -11.53 -13.99
C LEU A 10 12.24 -12.98 -13.93
N ARG A 11 11.58 -13.48 -14.99
CA ARG A 11 11.14 -14.87 -15.08
C ARG A 11 12.32 -15.83 -15.10
N GLN A 12 13.31 -15.58 -15.96
CA GLN A 12 14.51 -16.41 -16.03
C GLN A 12 15.29 -16.38 -14.70
N TYR A 13 15.45 -15.21 -14.10
CA TYR A 13 16.14 -15.06 -12.83
C TYR A 13 15.45 -15.83 -11.70
N ALA A 14 14.11 -15.83 -11.70
CA ALA A 14 13.31 -16.60 -10.74
C ALA A 14 13.56 -18.10 -10.85
N ASP A 15 13.66 -18.62 -12.07
CA ASP A 15 13.90 -20.06 -12.32
C ASP A 15 15.35 -20.47 -12.04
N ASP A 16 16.32 -19.60 -12.35
CA ASP A 16 17.75 -19.95 -12.34
C ASP A 16 18.49 -19.59 -11.05
N ARG A 17 18.06 -18.53 -10.33
CA ARG A 17 18.91 -17.87 -9.30
C ARG A 17 18.18 -17.43 -8.04
N LEU A 18 16.86 -17.26 -8.04
CA LEU A 18 16.14 -16.72 -6.90
C LEU A 18 15.78 -17.84 -5.91
N ASP A 19 16.21 -17.68 -4.66
CA ASP A 19 15.76 -18.53 -3.56
C ASP A 19 14.89 -17.73 -2.59
N SER A 20 13.59 -17.70 -2.88
CA SER A 20 12.57 -17.02 -2.07
C SER A 20 12.48 -17.52 -0.64
N TRP A 21 12.74 -18.81 -0.43
CA TRP A 21 12.65 -19.41 0.89
C TRP A 21 13.84 -19.00 1.75
N LEU A 22 15.05 -19.08 1.19
CA LEU A 22 16.26 -18.64 1.89
C LEU A 22 16.21 -17.15 2.25
N MET A 23 15.64 -16.30 1.39
CA MET A 23 15.41 -14.89 1.70
C MET A 23 14.47 -14.69 2.90
N ASP A 24 13.37 -15.44 2.96
CA ASP A 24 12.40 -15.37 4.06
C ASP A 24 12.99 -15.90 5.37
N GLU A 25 13.66 -17.06 5.33
CA GLU A 25 14.29 -17.71 6.49
C GLU A 25 15.39 -16.83 7.08
N ARG A 26 16.28 -16.29 6.23
CA ARG A 26 17.37 -15.41 6.67
C ARG A 26 16.94 -13.99 6.97
N ARG A 27 15.68 -13.63 6.71
CA ARG A 27 15.16 -12.27 6.83
C ARG A 27 16.04 -11.23 6.11
N SER A 28 16.54 -11.57 4.93
CA SER A 28 17.49 -10.71 4.22
C SER A 28 17.45 -10.88 2.70
N LEU A 29 17.80 -9.81 1.99
CA LEU A 29 18.00 -9.83 0.54
C LEU A 29 19.48 -10.10 0.22
N PRO A 30 19.80 -11.04 -0.69
CA PRO A 30 21.17 -11.25 -1.15
C PRO A 30 21.71 -9.99 -1.83
N LEU A 31 22.92 -9.55 -1.50
CA LEU A 31 23.53 -8.38 -2.15
C LEU A 31 23.66 -8.56 -3.68
N SER A 32 23.91 -9.79 -4.12
CA SER A 32 23.95 -10.14 -5.55
C SER A 32 22.61 -9.88 -6.25
N LEU A 33 21.48 -10.10 -5.57
CA LEU A 33 20.15 -9.81 -6.12
C LEU A 33 20.05 -8.33 -6.50
N ILE A 34 20.39 -7.42 -5.58
CA ILE A 34 20.33 -5.97 -5.83
C ILE A 34 21.23 -5.61 -7.02
N SER A 35 22.45 -6.13 -7.07
CA SER A 35 23.37 -5.86 -8.17
C SER A 35 22.83 -6.34 -9.53
N HIS A 36 22.24 -7.54 -9.60
CA HIS A 36 21.68 -8.08 -10.84
C HIS A 36 20.42 -7.32 -11.27
N LEU A 37 19.51 -6.99 -10.35
CA LEU A 37 18.33 -6.18 -10.69
C LEU A 37 18.74 -4.77 -11.16
N GLY A 38 19.80 -4.22 -10.57
CA GLY A 38 20.38 -2.93 -10.95
C GLY A 38 20.98 -2.89 -12.34
N SER A 39 21.70 -3.95 -12.77
CA SER A 39 22.28 -4.02 -14.12
C SER A 39 21.19 -4.02 -15.21
N GLU A 40 20.04 -4.62 -14.91
CA GLU A 40 18.88 -4.65 -15.81
C GLU A 40 18.06 -3.34 -15.76
N GLY A 41 18.30 -2.50 -14.75
CA GLY A 41 17.69 -1.17 -14.57
C GLY A 41 16.34 -1.19 -13.88
N LEU A 42 16.08 -2.19 -13.04
CA LEU A 42 14.81 -2.32 -12.30
C LEU A 42 14.65 -1.30 -11.16
N PHE A 43 15.72 -0.60 -10.77
CA PHE A 43 15.71 0.46 -9.75
C PHE A 43 15.53 1.88 -10.32
N GLY A 44 15.47 2.02 -11.65
CA GLY A 44 15.37 3.28 -12.34
C GLY A 44 14.23 3.32 -13.35
N LEU A 45 13.11 2.63 -13.06
CA LEU A 45 12.05 2.37 -14.04
C LEU A 45 11.55 3.66 -14.71
N ARG A 46 11.32 4.71 -13.92
CA ARG A 46 10.81 6.00 -14.39
C ARG A 46 11.77 7.17 -14.15
N VAL A 47 13.06 6.87 -14.07
CA VAL A 47 14.12 7.88 -14.03
C VAL A 47 14.53 8.20 -15.48
N ASP A 48 14.89 9.46 -15.75
CA ASP A 48 15.37 9.88 -17.07
C ASP A 48 16.60 9.07 -17.52
N ARG A 49 16.73 8.83 -18.81
CA ARG A 49 17.88 8.10 -19.38
C ARG A 49 19.20 8.81 -19.13
N ARG A 50 19.20 10.15 -19.08
CA ARG A 50 20.39 10.96 -18.74
C ARG A 50 20.94 10.67 -17.33
N TYR A 51 20.11 10.12 -16.45
CA TYR A 51 20.50 9.68 -15.11
C TYR A 51 20.62 8.15 -15.00
N GLY A 52 20.75 7.43 -16.12
CA GLY A 52 20.86 5.97 -16.14
C GLY A 52 19.54 5.22 -15.91
N GLY A 53 18.40 5.92 -15.95
CA GLY A 53 17.08 5.33 -15.84
C GLY A 53 16.55 4.74 -17.14
N ARG A 54 15.26 4.38 -17.14
CA ARG A 54 14.60 3.63 -18.21
C ARG A 54 13.45 4.38 -18.88
N GLU A 55 12.97 5.48 -18.29
CA GLU A 55 11.86 6.29 -18.82
C GLU A 55 10.63 5.46 -19.21
N LEU A 56 10.33 4.42 -18.43
CA LEU A 56 9.13 3.61 -18.67
C LEU A 56 7.87 4.44 -18.45
N SER A 57 6.85 4.12 -19.23
CA SER A 57 5.48 4.55 -18.95
C SER A 57 5.00 3.98 -17.61
N HIS A 58 3.96 4.56 -17.04
CA HIS A 58 3.26 3.99 -15.88
C HIS A 58 2.73 2.58 -16.20
N THR A 59 2.21 2.40 -17.41
CA THR A 59 1.71 1.10 -17.89
C THR A 59 2.82 0.05 -17.83
N ASP A 60 3.98 0.32 -18.43
CA ASP A 60 5.11 -0.60 -18.43
C ASP A 60 5.70 -0.82 -17.03
N THR A 61 5.75 0.24 -16.22
CA THR A 61 6.18 0.15 -14.82
C THR A 61 5.30 -0.83 -14.04
N PHE A 62 3.97 -0.74 -14.14
CA PHE A 62 3.07 -1.65 -13.43
C PHE A 62 3.09 -3.06 -14.01
N ARG A 63 3.37 -3.26 -15.30
CA ARG A 63 3.60 -4.60 -15.87
C ARG A 63 4.80 -5.28 -15.21
N VAL A 64 5.91 -4.56 -15.02
CA VAL A 64 7.12 -5.05 -14.34
C VAL A 64 6.85 -5.37 -12.87
N ILE A 65 6.18 -4.47 -12.14
CA ILE A 65 5.87 -4.66 -10.72
C ILE A 65 4.90 -5.83 -10.50
N ARG A 66 3.88 -5.97 -11.34
CA ARG A 66 2.96 -7.12 -11.33
C ARG A 66 3.73 -8.44 -11.53
N GLN A 67 4.69 -8.48 -12.46
CA GLN A 67 5.52 -9.67 -12.67
C GLN A 67 6.40 -9.99 -11.46
N ALA A 68 7.04 -8.98 -10.87
CA ALA A 68 7.84 -9.15 -9.66
C ALA A 68 7.01 -9.73 -8.51
N ALA A 69 5.77 -9.27 -8.33
CA ALA A 69 4.86 -9.77 -7.29
C ALA A 69 4.31 -11.16 -7.56
N ALA A 70 4.17 -11.55 -8.83
CA ALA A 70 3.83 -12.92 -9.21
C ALA A 70 4.99 -13.91 -8.94
N ILE A 71 6.22 -13.42 -8.78
CA ILE A 71 7.41 -14.21 -8.45
C ILE A 71 7.62 -14.26 -6.94
N ASP A 72 7.79 -13.10 -6.29
CA ASP A 72 8.00 -13.01 -4.85
C ASP A 72 7.53 -11.67 -4.26
N PRO A 73 6.78 -11.68 -3.14
CA PRO A 73 6.35 -10.46 -2.45
C PRO A 73 7.49 -9.52 -2.03
N ASN A 74 8.62 -10.04 -1.56
CA ASN A 74 9.77 -9.25 -1.13
C ASN A 74 10.41 -8.53 -2.31
N LEU A 75 10.51 -9.19 -3.47
CA LEU A 75 11.02 -8.59 -4.68
C LEU A 75 10.13 -7.43 -5.15
N ALA A 76 8.81 -7.63 -5.14
CA ALA A 76 7.86 -6.59 -5.48
C ALA A 76 7.96 -5.38 -4.55
N VAL A 77 8.00 -5.60 -3.23
CA VAL A 77 8.06 -4.51 -2.25
C VAL A 77 9.41 -3.79 -2.29
N LEU A 78 10.52 -4.51 -2.52
CA LEU A 78 11.83 -3.89 -2.76
C LEU A 78 11.77 -2.89 -3.92
N LEU A 79 11.24 -3.33 -5.06
CA LEU A 79 11.13 -2.49 -6.25
C LEU A 79 10.12 -1.37 -6.06
N ALA A 80 9.00 -1.63 -5.39
CA ALA A 80 7.95 -0.66 -5.13
C ALA A 80 8.44 0.47 -4.22
N VAL A 81 9.00 0.16 -3.04
CA VAL A 81 9.50 1.18 -2.09
C VAL A 81 10.51 2.09 -2.78
N HIS A 82 11.48 1.52 -3.49
CA HIS A 82 12.50 2.31 -4.18
C HIS A 82 11.90 3.16 -5.30
N ASN A 83 11.12 2.60 -6.21
CA ASN A 83 10.64 3.31 -7.41
C ASN A 83 9.42 4.22 -7.16
N SER A 84 8.61 3.97 -6.13
CA SER A 84 7.39 4.73 -5.86
C SER A 84 7.50 5.69 -4.69
N LEU A 85 8.33 5.38 -3.69
CA LEU A 85 8.51 6.23 -2.50
C LEU A 85 9.85 6.94 -2.53
N GLY A 86 10.95 6.23 -2.75
CA GLY A 86 12.29 6.80 -2.64
C GLY A 86 12.70 7.68 -3.82
N ILE A 87 12.53 7.20 -5.05
CA ILE A 87 12.93 7.91 -6.28
C ILE A 87 12.12 9.19 -6.54
N PRO A 88 10.77 9.20 -6.46
CA PRO A 88 9.99 10.36 -6.90
C PRO A 88 10.30 11.67 -6.15
N PRO A 89 10.48 11.70 -4.81
CA PRO A 89 10.97 12.87 -4.11
C PRO A 89 12.23 13.49 -4.73
N VAL A 90 13.22 12.65 -5.06
CA VAL A 90 14.50 13.11 -5.62
C VAL A 90 14.30 13.59 -7.05
N ARG A 91 13.58 12.82 -7.88
CA ARG A 91 13.32 13.16 -9.28
C ARG A 91 12.54 14.47 -9.43
N ASP A 92 11.51 14.65 -8.60
CA ASP A 92 10.50 15.69 -8.78
C ASP A 92 10.82 16.99 -8.02
N TYR A 93 11.59 16.91 -6.93
CA TYR A 93 11.79 18.06 -6.02
C TYR A 93 13.26 18.41 -5.73
N ALA A 94 14.24 17.60 -6.13
CA ALA A 94 15.64 17.98 -5.98
C ALA A 94 16.04 19.03 -7.03
N ASP A 95 17.08 19.82 -6.73
CA ASP A 95 17.76 20.62 -7.73
C ASP A 95 18.55 19.74 -8.72
N GLU A 96 18.91 20.29 -9.88
CA GLU A 96 19.61 19.51 -10.91
C GLU A 96 21.00 19.04 -10.45
N GLU A 97 21.69 19.76 -9.56
CA GLU A 97 22.98 19.34 -9.00
C GLU A 97 22.81 18.05 -8.17
N THR A 98 21.81 18.01 -7.30
CA THR A 98 21.47 16.85 -6.48
C THR A 98 20.98 15.69 -7.34
N LYS A 99 20.18 15.95 -8.39
CA LYS A 99 19.76 14.91 -9.33
C LYS A 99 20.95 14.27 -10.05
N GLN A 100 21.86 15.07 -10.60
CA GLN A 100 23.08 14.59 -11.28
C GLN A 100 23.96 13.77 -10.35
N ARG A 101 24.06 14.17 -9.08
CA ARG A 101 24.87 13.46 -8.08
C ARG A 101 24.25 12.14 -7.62
N VAL A 102 22.93 12.10 -7.44
CA VAL A 102 22.26 11.01 -6.70
C VAL A 102 21.54 10.02 -7.63
N LEU A 103 20.79 10.50 -8.63
CA LEU A 103 19.96 9.64 -9.47
C LEU A 103 20.74 8.56 -10.24
N PRO A 104 21.96 8.81 -10.79
CA PRO A 104 22.74 7.76 -11.46
C PRO A 104 23.09 6.57 -10.57
N THR A 105 23.29 6.80 -9.28
CA THR A 105 23.56 5.74 -8.31
C THR A 105 22.28 4.99 -7.96
N LEU A 106 21.18 5.71 -7.76
CA LEU A 106 19.90 5.12 -7.39
C LEU A 106 19.23 4.33 -8.54
N ALA A 107 19.27 4.86 -9.76
CA ALA A 107 18.65 4.24 -10.94
C ALA A 107 19.33 2.93 -11.34
N THR A 108 20.63 2.79 -11.04
CA THR A 108 21.45 1.62 -11.38
C THR A 108 21.54 0.59 -10.24
N GLY A 109 20.83 0.80 -9.12
CA GLY A 109 20.85 -0.11 -7.97
C GLY A 109 22.16 -0.12 -7.18
N ARG A 110 23.11 0.79 -7.47
CA ARG A 110 24.35 0.97 -6.68
C ARG A 110 24.08 1.57 -5.30
N GLY A 111 22.90 2.14 -5.11
CA GLY A 111 22.37 2.52 -3.81
C GLY A 111 20.85 2.50 -3.83
N LEU A 112 20.24 2.18 -2.70
CA LEU A 112 18.78 2.23 -2.53
C LEU A 112 18.36 3.56 -1.89
N VAL A 113 17.10 3.92 -2.09
CA VAL A 113 16.47 5.09 -1.48
C VAL A 113 15.08 4.76 -0.93
N THR A 114 14.73 5.38 0.19
CA THR A 114 13.42 5.26 0.84
C THR A 114 12.99 6.58 1.49
N VAL A 115 11.77 6.62 2.04
CA VAL A 115 11.21 7.77 2.75
C VAL A 115 10.95 7.39 4.21
N ALA A 116 11.41 8.24 5.13
CA ALA A 116 11.17 8.10 6.56
C ALA A 116 10.12 9.11 7.04
N SER A 117 8.87 8.65 7.10
CA SER A 117 7.70 9.44 7.51
C SER A 117 7.17 9.02 8.89
N SER A 118 6.81 7.73 9.03
CA SER A 118 6.16 7.12 10.20
C SER A 118 6.98 7.20 11.49
N GLU A 119 6.32 7.39 12.62
CA GLU A 119 6.94 7.58 13.94
C GLU A 119 6.30 6.66 15.00
N PRO A 120 6.99 6.36 16.11
CA PRO A 120 6.37 5.69 17.24
C PRO A 120 5.09 6.40 17.69
N GLY A 121 3.98 5.67 17.78
CA GLY A 121 2.66 6.21 18.17
C GLY A 121 1.91 6.98 17.08
N MET A 122 2.49 7.16 15.89
CA MET A 122 1.90 7.94 14.80
C MET A 122 1.99 7.20 13.45
N GLY A 123 0.87 6.64 12.98
CA GLY A 123 0.73 6.04 11.64
C GLY A 123 -0.15 6.88 10.71
N SER A 124 -1.47 6.71 10.78
CA SER A 124 -2.42 7.39 9.88
C SER A 124 -2.50 8.92 10.04
N ASN A 125 -1.94 9.48 11.12
CA ASN A 125 -1.93 10.92 11.42
C ASN A 125 -0.51 11.55 11.39
N VAL A 126 0.46 10.91 10.75
CA VAL A 126 1.87 11.33 10.72
C VAL A 126 2.05 12.79 10.30
N VAL A 127 1.32 13.27 9.29
CA VAL A 127 1.49 14.65 8.79
C VAL A 127 1.08 15.71 9.82
N ARG A 128 0.06 15.47 10.66
CA ARG A 128 -0.34 16.45 11.69
C ARG A 128 0.41 16.23 13.00
N GLY A 129 0.57 14.98 13.44
CA GLY A 129 1.15 14.66 14.74
C GLY A 129 2.67 14.43 14.78
N MET A 130 3.39 14.67 13.66
CA MET A 130 4.85 14.50 13.60
C MET A 130 5.58 15.17 14.78
N ALA A 131 6.31 14.35 15.54
CA ALA A 131 7.13 14.73 16.67
C ALA A 131 8.61 14.94 16.27
N THR A 132 9.10 14.31 15.20
CA THR A 132 10.45 14.61 14.66
C THR A 132 10.54 16.08 14.30
N THR A 133 11.60 16.76 14.76
CA THR A 133 11.80 18.20 14.59
C THR A 133 13.03 18.48 13.74
N ALA A 134 12.99 19.62 13.04
CA ALA A 134 14.13 20.24 12.40
C ALA A 134 14.21 21.69 12.88
N ILE A 135 15.20 22.02 13.70
CA ILE A 135 15.40 23.36 14.27
C ILE A 135 16.41 24.12 13.42
N ARG A 136 15.98 25.23 12.82
CA ARG A 136 16.88 26.10 12.04
C ARG A 136 17.94 26.72 12.94
N GLN A 137 19.18 26.74 12.46
CA GLN A 137 20.33 27.39 13.08
C GLN A 137 20.62 28.76 12.43
N ALA A 138 21.44 29.59 13.08
CA ALA A 138 21.80 30.92 12.58
C ALA A 138 22.53 30.87 11.22
N ASP A 139 23.32 29.82 10.97
CA ASP A 139 24.04 29.57 9.71
C ASP A 139 23.15 28.94 8.61
N ARG A 140 21.83 28.92 8.83
CA ARG A 140 20.81 28.29 7.99
C ARG A 140 20.85 26.75 7.94
N SER A 141 21.78 26.10 8.64
CA SER A 141 21.73 24.65 8.84
C SER A 141 20.54 24.24 9.72
N PHE A 142 20.27 22.94 9.81
CA PHE A 142 19.21 22.39 10.64
C PHE A 142 19.77 21.37 11.61
N ILE A 143 19.26 21.36 12.84
CA ILE A 143 19.45 20.26 13.78
C ILE A 143 18.18 19.42 13.78
N VAL A 144 18.31 18.15 13.39
CA VAL A 144 17.18 17.20 13.28
C VAL A 144 17.25 16.18 14.40
N ASN A 145 16.12 16.03 15.12
CA ASN A 145 15.97 15.09 16.22
C ASN A 145 14.62 14.37 16.12
N GLY A 146 14.62 13.06 16.35
CA GLY A 146 13.38 12.28 16.36
C GLY A 146 13.59 10.78 16.24
N LYS A 147 12.46 10.08 16.12
CA LYS A 147 12.42 8.63 15.92
C LYS A 147 11.49 8.31 14.77
N LYS A 148 11.92 7.41 13.90
CA LYS A 148 11.13 6.85 12.80
C LYS A 148 10.95 5.35 13.02
N SER A 149 9.81 4.83 12.60
CA SER A 149 9.44 3.43 12.82
C SER A 149 8.88 2.81 11.56
N TRP A 150 9.19 1.53 11.36
CA TRP A 150 8.71 0.72 10.23
C TRP A 150 9.12 1.30 8.88
N ILE A 151 10.38 1.73 8.78
CA ILE A 151 10.91 2.30 7.54
C ILE A 151 11.47 1.16 6.70
N SER A 152 10.73 0.77 5.66
CA SER A 152 11.16 -0.25 4.71
C SER A 152 12.52 0.11 4.10
N LEU A 153 13.48 -0.80 4.22
CA LEU A 153 14.85 -0.66 3.70
C LEU A 153 15.63 0.54 4.28
N GLY A 154 15.23 1.04 5.45
CA GLY A 154 15.81 2.23 6.06
C GLY A 154 17.32 2.15 6.28
N ALA A 155 17.78 1.04 6.86
CA ALA A 155 19.19 0.77 7.13
C ALA A 155 19.97 0.37 5.86
N ALA A 156 19.31 -0.29 4.91
CA ALA A 156 19.91 -0.75 3.66
C ALA A 156 20.03 0.35 2.59
N SER A 157 19.34 1.48 2.76
CA SER A 157 19.37 2.59 1.80
C SER A 157 20.67 3.39 1.90
N SER A 158 21.18 3.86 0.76
CA SER A 158 22.32 4.78 0.74
C SER A 158 21.90 6.22 0.97
N HIS A 159 20.67 6.55 0.56
CA HIS A 159 20.03 7.84 0.77
C HIS A 159 18.63 7.66 1.35
N ILE A 160 18.17 8.65 2.09
CA ILE A 160 16.84 8.62 2.68
C ILE A 160 16.23 10.02 2.69
N THR A 161 14.94 10.11 2.37
CA THR A 161 14.17 11.33 2.55
C THR A 161 13.51 11.33 3.92
N VAL A 162 14.00 12.17 4.84
CA VAL A 162 13.43 12.33 6.18
C VAL A 162 12.41 13.46 6.19
N LEU A 163 11.20 13.19 6.68
CA LEU A 163 10.22 14.23 6.97
C LEU A 163 10.35 14.70 8.42
N ALA A 164 10.45 16.00 8.63
CA ALA A 164 10.54 16.60 9.96
C ALA A 164 9.71 17.89 10.08
N ARG A 165 9.17 18.14 11.28
CA ARG A 165 8.49 19.39 11.63
C ARG A 165 9.50 20.51 11.71
N LEU A 166 9.41 21.49 10.82
CA LEU A 166 10.26 22.68 10.90
C LEU A 166 9.88 23.52 12.13
N GLN A 167 10.89 23.95 12.88
CA GLN A 167 10.74 24.87 14.01
C GLN A 167 11.76 26.00 13.89
N GLU A 168 11.31 27.21 14.21
CA GLU A 168 12.21 28.34 14.41
C GLU A 168 12.95 28.21 15.76
N PRO A 169 14.08 28.91 15.98
CA PRO A 169 14.81 28.88 17.24
C PRO A 169 13.96 29.23 18.48
N ASN A 170 12.90 30.03 18.31
CA ASN A 170 11.97 30.40 19.37
C ASN A 170 10.89 29.34 19.65
N GLY A 171 10.99 28.14 19.07
CA GLY A 171 10.05 27.03 19.25
C GLY A 171 8.78 27.11 18.41
N ARG A 172 8.60 28.16 17.58
CA ARG A 172 7.41 28.28 16.73
C ARG A 172 7.43 27.21 15.63
N ARG A 173 6.40 26.37 15.63
CA ARG A 173 6.20 25.32 14.62
C ARG A 173 5.80 25.91 13.26
N ARG A 174 6.35 25.34 12.19
CA ARG A 174 6.05 25.61 10.78
C ARG A 174 5.50 24.33 10.11
N GLY A 175 5.48 24.31 8.78
CA GLY A 175 5.15 23.12 7.99
C GLY A 175 6.14 21.96 8.17
N ILE A 176 5.89 20.87 7.46
CA ILE A 176 6.83 19.75 7.37
C ILE A 176 7.86 20.08 6.29
N THR A 177 9.14 19.82 6.56
CA THR A 177 10.19 19.90 5.54
C THR A 177 10.71 18.50 5.26
N ALA A 178 11.01 18.22 3.99
CA ALA A 178 11.66 16.99 3.56
C ALA A 178 13.16 17.24 3.42
N PHE A 179 13.98 16.30 3.90
CA PHE A 179 15.43 16.37 3.82
C PHE A 179 15.97 15.12 3.13
N LEU A 180 16.71 15.27 2.03
CA LEU A 180 17.44 14.17 1.40
C LEU A 180 18.85 14.12 1.98
N LEU A 181 19.23 12.97 2.55
CA LEU A 181 20.54 12.80 3.17
C LEU A 181 21.11 11.40 2.93
N PRO A 182 22.45 11.26 2.83
CA PRO A 182 23.10 9.96 2.90
C PRO A 182 22.88 9.32 4.28
N THR A 183 22.63 8.02 4.34
CA THR A 183 22.45 7.31 5.63
C THR A 183 23.71 7.24 6.48
N SER A 184 24.87 7.59 5.92
CA SER A 184 26.13 7.79 6.63
C SER A 184 26.23 9.14 7.36
N THR A 185 25.22 10.01 7.27
CA THR A 185 25.23 11.33 7.92
C THR A 185 25.34 11.17 9.45
N PRO A 186 26.29 11.85 10.13
CA PRO A 186 26.43 11.76 11.58
C PRO A 186 25.12 12.04 12.32
N GLY A 187 24.77 11.17 13.27
CA GLY A 187 23.52 11.23 14.03
C GLY A 187 22.38 10.38 13.44
N PHE A 188 22.49 9.91 12.20
CA PHE A 188 21.59 8.88 11.66
C PHE A 188 21.97 7.53 12.27
N ARG A 189 21.04 6.92 13.02
CA ARG A 189 21.30 5.65 13.72
C ARG A 189 20.17 4.66 13.43
N PRO A 190 20.34 3.73 12.48
CA PRO A 190 19.43 2.61 12.37
C PRO A 190 19.48 1.80 13.67
N ARG A 191 18.32 1.31 14.10
CA ARG A 191 18.12 0.43 15.25
C ARG A 191 17.74 -0.95 14.74
N SER A 192 17.34 -1.84 15.64
CA SER A 192 16.84 -3.16 15.25
C SER A 192 15.66 -3.04 14.29
N GLU A 193 15.58 -3.96 13.34
CA GLU A 193 14.37 -4.14 12.54
C GLU A 193 13.19 -4.57 13.42
N ALA A 194 11.97 -4.28 12.95
CA ALA A 194 10.77 -4.88 13.50
C ALA A 194 10.65 -6.33 13.00
N MET A 195 10.44 -7.27 13.93
CA MET A 195 10.22 -8.69 13.61
C MET A 195 8.82 -8.91 13.04
N THR A 196 8.67 -8.66 11.74
CA THR A 196 7.39 -8.75 11.02
C THR A 196 6.92 -10.19 10.81
N ILE A 197 5.59 -10.37 10.79
CA ILE A 197 4.94 -11.64 10.45
C ILE A 197 5.27 -12.08 9.03
N GLY A 198 5.38 -11.13 8.08
CA GLY A 198 5.60 -11.33 6.64
C GLY A 198 6.53 -10.28 6.05
N LEU A 199 6.86 -10.43 4.78
CA LEU A 199 7.88 -9.66 4.06
C LEU A 199 9.23 -9.67 4.79
N ARG A 200 9.61 -10.86 5.27
CA ARG A 200 10.74 -11.00 6.19
C ARG A 200 12.07 -10.56 5.57
N ALA A 201 12.21 -10.62 4.25
CA ALA A 201 13.45 -10.20 3.59
C ALA A 201 13.56 -8.68 3.41
N VAL A 202 12.45 -7.94 3.53
CA VAL A 202 12.44 -6.47 3.44
C VAL A 202 12.35 -5.88 4.85
N PRO A 203 13.49 -5.57 5.48
CA PRO A 203 13.52 -5.11 6.87
C PRO A 203 12.71 -3.82 7.05
N GLN A 204 11.99 -3.77 8.16
CA GLN A 204 11.21 -2.61 8.59
C GLN A 204 11.95 -1.93 9.75
N ASP A 205 12.78 -0.95 9.44
CA ASP A 205 13.75 -0.42 10.40
C ASP A 205 13.14 0.62 11.34
N HIS A 206 13.59 0.58 12.59
CA HIS A 206 13.49 1.73 13.49
C HIS A 206 14.73 2.61 13.30
N ILE A 207 14.56 3.93 13.25
CA ILE A 207 15.66 4.88 13.05
C ILE A 207 15.61 5.93 14.15
N THR A 208 16.76 6.20 14.77
CA THR A 208 16.95 7.36 15.63
C THR A 208 17.71 8.44 14.88
N LEU A 209 17.19 9.66 14.91
CA LEU A 209 17.85 10.86 14.42
C LEU A 209 18.32 11.62 15.66
N ASP A 210 19.62 11.61 15.93
CA ASP A 210 20.22 12.20 17.13
C ASP A 210 21.17 13.34 16.76
N ASN A 211 20.71 14.57 16.99
CA ASN A 211 21.44 15.81 16.75
C ASN A 211 22.11 15.87 15.36
N MET A 212 21.37 15.41 14.35
CA MET A 212 21.86 15.43 12.97
C MET A 212 21.95 16.87 12.48
N ARG A 213 23.15 17.33 12.12
CA ARG A 213 23.34 18.64 11.49
C ARG A 213 23.25 18.52 9.98
N LEU A 214 22.21 19.11 9.40
CA LEU A 214 21.96 19.08 7.96
C LEU A 214 22.21 20.45 7.34
N PRO A 215 22.94 20.53 6.22
CA PRO A 215 23.12 21.79 5.51
C PRO A 215 21.81 22.25 4.83
N PRO A 216 21.70 23.53 4.43
CA PRO A 216 20.57 24.01 3.63
C PRO A 216 20.32 23.19 2.37
N SER A 217 21.39 22.70 1.73
CA SER A 217 21.34 21.85 0.53
C SER A 217 20.74 20.46 0.76
N ALA A 218 20.50 20.05 2.01
CA ALA A 218 19.77 18.82 2.30
C ALA A 218 18.25 18.98 2.15
N VAL A 219 17.73 20.22 2.15
CA VAL A 219 16.29 20.47 1.95
C VAL A 219 15.88 20.02 0.55
N LEU A 220 14.86 19.17 0.50
CA LEU A 220 14.29 18.67 -0.73
C LEU A 220 13.00 19.41 -1.06
N GLY A 221 13.01 20.16 -2.17
CA GLY A 221 11.94 21.11 -2.52
C GLY A 221 11.99 22.36 -1.64
N ALA A 222 10.84 22.82 -1.17
CA ALA A 222 10.73 24.01 -0.33
C ALA A 222 10.56 23.66 1.16
N GLU A 223 11.12 24.51 2.03
CA GLU A 223 10.86 24.44 3.47
C GLU A 223 9.36 24.56 3.75
N GLY A 224 8.83 23.68 4.61
CA GLY A 224 7.39 23.59 4.86
C GLY A 224 6.57 22.89 3.77
N GLY A 225 7.16 22.60 2.60
CA GLY A 225 6.53 21.90 1.47
C GLY A 225 6.56 20.37 1.54
N GLY A 226 7.20 19.79 2.56
CA GLY A 226 7.40 18.34 2.69
C GLY A 226 6.12 17.53 2.81
N ALA A 227 5.02 18.12 3.28
CA ALA A 227 3.72 17.43 3.36
C ALA A 227 3.14 17.12 1.97
N ALA A 228 3.22 18.08 1.04
CA ALA A 228 2.74 17.89 -0.33
C ALA A 228 3.59 16.87 -1.10
N LEU A 229 4.91 16.94 -0.92
CA LEU A 229 5.87 15.97 -1.47
C LEU A 229 5.57 14.54 -0.98
N ALA A 230 5.34 14.38 0.32
CA ALA A 230 4.99 13.09 0.90
C ALA A 230 3.68 12.54 0.33
N GLN A 231 2.64 13.40 0.24
CA GLN A 231 1.35 13.02 -0.35
C GLN A 231 1.50 12.56 -1.81
N ASN A 232 2.31 13.25 -2.62
CA ASN A 232 2.56 12.86 -4.01
C ASN A 232 3.20 11.46 -4.10
N SER A 233 4.16 11.17 -3.22
CA SER A 233 4.85 9.87 -3.18
C SER A 233 3.91 8.74 -2.73
N PHE A 234 3.13 8.97 -1.67
CA PHE A 234 2.15 8.00 -1.17
C PHE A 234 1.04 7.72 -2.18
N ARG A 235 0.60 8.72 -2.96
CA ARG A 235 -0.36 8.51 -4.05
C ARG A 235 0.15 7.43 -5.02
N MET A 236 1.38 7.57 -5.51
CA MET A 236 1.96 6.57 -6.40
C MET A 236 2.20 5.23 -5.69
N GLY A 237 2.66 5.24 -4.44
CA GLY A 237 2.85 4.02 -3.63
C GLY A 237 1.60 3.14 -3.59
N ARG A 238 0.42 3.73 -3.42
CA ARG A 238 -0.87 3.02 -3.43
C ARG A 238 -1.14 2.26 -4.73
N ALA A 239 -0.81 2.85 -5.87
CA ALA A 239 -0.97 2.19 -7.17
C ALA A 239 0.03 1.03 -7.35
N PHE A 240 1.27 1.18 -6.86
CA PHE A 240 2.26 0.10 -6.83
C PHE A 240 1.82 -1.07 -5.95
N LEU A 241 1.21 -0.81 -4.79
CA LEU A 241 0.65 -1.86 -3.93
C LEU A 241 -0.48 -2.63 -4.63
N ALA A 242 -1.38 -1.94 -5.32
CA ALA A 242 -2.44 -2.57 -6.10
C ALA A 242 -1.89 -3.42 -7.25
N ALA A 243 -0.91 -2.90 -8.02
CA ALA A 243 -0.23 -3.66 -9.07
C ALA A 243 0.48 -4.91 -8.54
N SER A 244 1.09 -4.80 -7.36
CA SER A 244 1.70 -5.94 -6.66
C SER A 244 0.64 -6.96 -6.23
N GLY A 245 -0.48 -6.49 -5.68
CA GLY A 245 -1.64 -7.31 -5.36
C GLY A 245 -2.17 -8.08 -6.56
N THR A 246 -2.26 -7.46 -7.75
CA THR A 246 -2.67 -8.15 -8.99
C THR A 246 -1.75 -9.32 -9.32
N GLY A 247 -0.43 -9.13 -9.27
CA GLY A 247 0.53 -10.21 -9.53
C GLY A 247 0.40 -11.34 -8.50
N ALA A 248 0.17 -10.97 -7.24
CA ALA A 248 -0.06 -11.92 -6.16
C ALA A 248 -1.29 -12.81 -6.39
N MET A 249 -2.42 -12.17 -6.69
CA MET A 249 -3.68 -12.85 -6.97
C MET A 249 -3.57 -13.80 -8.16
N GLN A 250 -2.98 -13.33 -9.27
CA GLN A 250 -2.77 -14.15 -10.47
C GLN A 250 -1.95 -15.40 -10.15
N ARG A 251 -0.87 -15.27 -9.37
CA ARG A 251 -0.03 -16.41 -8.99
C ARG A 251 -0.77 -17.39 -8.08
N CYS A 252 -1.49 -16.89 -7.06
CA CYS A 252 -2.26 -17.75 -6.16
C CYS A 252 -3.37 -18.51 -6.89
N ILE A 253 -4.11 -17.85 -7.78
CA ILE A 253 -5.16 -18.50 -8.59
C ILE A 253 -4.55 -19.57 -9.50
N GLN A 254 -3.42 -19.29 -10.15
CA GLN A 254 -2.72 -20.27 -11.00
C GLN A 254 -2.34 -21.54 -10.22
N LEU A 255 -1.87 -21.39 -8.98
CA LEU A 255 -1.49 -22.53 -8.13
C LEU A 255 -2.72 -23.26 -7.57
N ALA A 256 -3.76 -22.53 -7.18
CA ALA A 256 -5.01 -23.07 -6.68
C ALA A 256 -5.76 -23.87 -7.77
N GLU A 257 -5.86 -23.35 -8.99
CA GLU A 257 -6.45 -24.04 -10.15
C GLU A 257 -5.66 -25.32 -10.47
N ARG A 258 -4.32 -25.23 -10.54
CA ARG A 258 -3.46 -26.40 -10.78
C ARG A 258 -3.65 -27.48 -9.73
N PHE A 259 -3.77 -27.09 -8.46
CA PHE A 259 -4.06 -28.01 -7.37
C PHE A 259 -5.45 -28.64 -7.54
N ALA A 260 -6.48 -27.83 -7.78
CA ALA A 260 -7.85 -28.29 -7.96
C ALA A 260 -8.00 -29.27 -9.14
N GLY A 261 -7.30 -29.00 -10.25
CA GLY A 261 -7.31 -29.83 -11.45
C GLY A 261 -6.60 -31.17 -11.29
N ARG A 262 -5.84 -31.37 -10.21
CA ARG A 262 -5.11 -32.62 -9.91
C ARG A 262 -5.62 -33.34 -8.66
N ARG A 263 -6.33 -32.63 -7.78
CA ARG A 263 -6.81 -33.18 -6.52
C ARG A 263 -8.09 -33.98 -6.73
N GLY A 264 -8.02 -35.30 -6.59
CA GLY A 264 -9.22 -36.16 -6.49
C GLY A 264 -9.94 -35.98 -5.15
N ILE A 265 -11.27 -35.91 -5.19
CA ILE A 265 -12.23 -35.94 -4.09
C ILE A 265 -13.32 -36.98 -4.40
N SER A 266 -14.31 -37.15 -3.52
CA SER A 266 -15.38 -38.15 -3.70
C SER A 266 -16.23 -37.94 -4.96
N THR A 267 -16.30 -36.72 -5.48
CA THR A 267 -17.11 -36.35 -6.66
C THR A 267 -16.30 -36.18 -7.95
N GLY A 268 -15.07 -36.70 -8.02
CA GLY A 268 -14.16 -36.49 -9.16
C GLY A 268 -13.00 -35.58 -8.81
N ARG A 269 -12.54 -34.72 -9.73
CA ARG A 269 -11.50 -33.73 -9.38
C ARG A 269 -12.14 -32.57 -8.64
N LEU A 270 -11.39 -31.93 -7.74
CA LEU A 270 -11.84 -30.75 -7.01
C LEU A 270 -12.31 -29.64 -7.97
N LEU A 271 -11.62 -29.47 -9.10
CA LEU A 271 -12.01 -28.50 -10.13
C LEU A 271 -13.36 -28.78 -10.81
N ASP A 272 -13.83 -30.04 -10.79
CA ASP A 272 -15.11 -30.41 -11.38
C ASP A 272 -16.29 -30.07 -10.42
N ASN A 273 -16.01 -29.66 -9.18
CA ASN A 273 -17.01 -29.21 -8.22
C ASN A 273 -17.46 -27.77 -8.53
N GLY A 274 -18.76 -27.56 -8.75
CA GLY A 274 -19.32 -26.25 -9.12
C GLY A 274 -19.06 -25.12 -8.10
N VAL A 275 -18.92 -25.43 -6.81
CA VAL A 275 -18.55 -24.44 -5.79
C VAL A 275 -17.08 -24.00 -5.97
N THR A 276 -16.19 -24.96 -6.29
CA THR A 276 -14.79 -24.65 -6.60
C THR A 276 -14.67 -23.78 -7.86
N GLN A 277 -15.43 -24.11 -8.91
CA GLN A 277 -15.48 -23.30 -10.14
C GLN A 277 -15.97 -21.89 -9.85
N ARG A 278 -16.99 -21.74 -8.99
CA ARG A 278 -17.50 -20.43 -8.60
C ARG A 278 -16.47 -19.61 -7.82
N ILE A 279 -15.78 -20.23 -6.86
CA ILE A 279 -14.71 -19.57 -6.09
C ILE A 279 -13.60 -19.08 -7.02
N LEU A 280 -13.14 -19.92 -7.95
CA LEU A 280 -12.10 -19.55 -8.92
C LEU A 280 -12.58 -18.44 -9.87
N ALA A 281 -13.83 -18.50 -10.33
CA ALA A 281 -14.41 -17.46 -11.18
C ALA A 281 -14.51 -16.12 -10.46
N ASP A 282 -14.97 -16.10 -9.20
CA ASP A 282 -15.06 -14.88 -8.40
C ASP A 282 -13.66 -14.31 -8.07
N CYS A 283 -12.66 -15.18 -7.82
CA CYS A 283 -11.27 -14.76 -7.66
C CYS A 283 -10.68 -14.17 -8.95
N ALA A 284 -10.97 -14.77 -10.10
CA ALA A 284 -10.54 -14.27 -11.41
C ALA A 284 -11.19 -12.92 -11.74
N ALA A 285 -12.49 -12.77 -11.46
CA ALA A 285 -13.21 -11.50 -11.59
C ALA A 285 -12.59 -10.41 -10.70
N ALA A 286 -12.39 -10.68 -9.41
CA ALA A 286 -11.75 -9.75 -8.49
C ALA A 286 -10.37 -9.31 -8.99
N THR A 287 -9.56 -10.26 -9.44
CA THR A 287 -8.22 -9.99 -9.98
C THR A 287 -8.28 -9.09 -11.21
N ARG A 288 -9.20 -9.39 -12.14
CA ARG A 288 -9.36 -8.63 -13.38
C ARG A 288 -9.90 -7.23 -13.12
N THR A 289 -10.80 -7.08 -12.16
CA THR A 289 -11.31 -5.78 -11.70
C THR A 289 -10.20 -4.89 -11.15
N VAL A 290 -9.29 -5.42 -10.31
CA VAL A 290 -8.13 -4.64 -9.81
C VAL A 290 -7.15 -4.33 -10.93
N GLU A 291 -6.93 -5.27 -11.85
CA GLU A 291 -6.09 -5.05 -13.03
C GLU A 291 -6.60 -3.90 -13.90
N ALA A 292 -7.90 -3.90 -14.25
CA ALA A 292 -8.53 -2.82 -15.01
C ALA A 292 -8.39 -1.46 -14.31
N LEU A 293 -8.58 -1.42 -12.99
CA LEU A 293 -8.39 -0.20 -12.19
C LEU A 293 -6.95 0.34 -12.28
N VAL A 294 -5.96 -0.53 -12.09
CA VAL A 294 -4.53 -0.16 -12.12
C VAL A 294 -4.11 0.32 -13.51
N PHE A 295 -4.55 -0.37 -14.57
CA PHE A 295 -4.16 -0.02 -15.93
C PHE A 295 -4.95 1.18 -16.48
N SER A 296 -6.22 1.36 -16.13
CA SER A 296 -6.95 2.62 -16.41
C SER A 296 -6.24 3.82 -15.77
N LEU A 297 -5.79 3.68 -14.51
CA LEU A 297 -4.99 4.71 -13.84
C LEU A 297 -3.69 4.98 -14.62
N ALA A 298 -2.96 3.92 -15.00
CA ALA A 298 -1.69 4.04 -15.70
C ALA A 298 -1.82 4.74 -17.05
N GLU A 299 -2.78 4.33 -17.88
CA GLU A 299 -3.03 4.92 -19.19
C GLU A 299 -3.39 6.40 -19.09
N ARG A 300 -4.19 6.78 -18.09
CA ARG A 300 -4.56 8.18 -17.85
C ARG A 300 -3.34 9.02 -17.43
N LEU A 301 -2.46 8.46 -16.60
CA LEU A 301 -1.19 9.10 -16.24
C LEU A 301 -0.25 9.24 -17.45
N ASP A 302 -0.18 8.21 -18.29
CA ASP A 302 0.67 8.20 -19.49
C ASP A 302 0.21 9.20 -20.56
N ARG A 303 -1.08 9.54 -20.61
CA ARG A 303 -1.62 10.62 -21.46
C ARG A 303 -1.29 12.03 -20.95
N GLY A 304 -0.68 12.17 -19.76
CA GLY A 304 -0.22 13.44 -19.21
C GLY A 304 -1.30 14.33 -18.60
N GLY A 305 -2.54 13.85 -18.47
CA GLY A 305 -3.64 14.57 -17.83
C GLY A 305 -3.66 14.40 -16.30
N PRO A 306 -4.31 15.31 -15.56
CA PRO A 306 -4.53 15.11 -14.14
C PRO A 306 -5.43 13.89 -13.91
N VAL A 307 -5.02 13.00 -13.01
CA VAL A 307 -5.84 11.85 -12.60
C VAL A 307 -6.45 12.12 -11.22
N PRO A 308 -7.77 11.93 -11.04
CA PRO A 308 -8.42 12.10 -9.76
C PRO A 308 -7.77 11.26 -8.64
N ASP A 309 -7.74 11.80 -7.42
CA ASP A 309 -7.16 11.10 -6.26
C ASP A 309 -7.91 9.79 -5.97
N GLU A 310 -9.20 9.75 -6.33
CA GLU A 310 -10.15 8.66 -6.14
C GLU A 310 -9.65 7.35 -6.76
N PHE A 311 -8.91 7.37 -7.88
CA PHE A 311 -8.27 6.16 -8.43
C PHE A 311 -7.19 5.58 -7.51
N PHE A 312 -6.36 6.45 -6.92
CA PHE A 312 -5.28 6.02 -6.03
C PHE A 312 -5.85 5.46 -4.72
N PHE A 313 -6.95 6.04 -4.24
CA PHE A 313 -7.67 5.50 -3.09
C PHE A 313 -8.36 4.17 -3.42
N ALA A 314 -9.03 4.06 -4.57
CA ALA A 314 -9.62 2.80 -5.00
C ALA A 314 -8.56 1.69 -5.15
N CYS A 315 -7.39 2.00 -5.71
CA CYS A 315 -6.25 1.09 -5.77
C CYS A 315 -5.85 0.61 -4.35
N LYS A 316 -5.77 1.54 -3.41
CA LYS A 316 -5.34 1.22 -2.05
C LYS A 316 -6.36 0.43 -1.25
N VAL A 317 -7.64 0.80 -1.35
CA VAL A 317 -8.73 0.20 -0.56
C VAL A 317 -9.15 -1.10 -1.24
N ILE A 318 -9.68 -1.01 -2.46
CA ILE A 318 -10.24 -2.18 -3.16
C ILE A 318 -9.15 -3.13 -3.63
N GLY A 319 -8.09 -2.60 -4.25
CA GLY A 319 -6.99 -3.42 -4.76
C GLY A 319 -6.31 -4.25 -3.67
N CYS A 320 -6.07 -3.66 -2.49
CA CYS A 320 -5.40 -4.37 -1.39
C CYS A 320 -6.35 -5.30 -0.61
N GLU A 321 -7.63 -4.93 -0.42
CA GLU A 321 -8.62 -5.82 0.21
C GLU A 321 -8.90 -7.04 -0.67
N LEU A 322 -9.13 -6.85 -1.97
CA LEU A 322 -9.33 -7.97 -2.89
C LEU A 322 -8.10 -8.86 -2.99
N ALA A 323 -6.89 -8.29 -2.98
CA ALA A 323 -5.66 -9.08 -2.92
C ALA A 323 -5.62 -9.98 -1.69
N GLY A 324 -5.93 -9.43 -0.50
CA GLY A 324 -6.00 -10.22 0.73
C GLY A 324 -7.07 -11.32 0.66
N GLN A 325 -8.27 -11.01 0.16
CA GLN A 325 -9.38 -11.95 0.04
C GLN A 325 -9.10 -13.08 -0.94
N VAL A 326 -8.58 -12.78 -2.13
CA VAL A 326 -8.27 -13.79 -3.15
C VAL A 326 -7.17 -14.73 -2.68
N VAL A 327 -6.13 -14.20 -2.03
CA VAL A 327 -5.05 -15.04 -1.49
C VAL A 327 -5.58 -15.96 -0.38
N ASP A 328 -6.42 -15.44 0.53
CA ASP A 328 -7.08 -16.23 1.56
C ASP A 328 -8.00 -17.33 0.99
N GLN A 329 -8.80 -17.01 -0.03
CA GLN A 329 -9.61 -18.00 -0.74
C GLN A 329 -8.76 -19.09 -1.38
N CYS A 330 -7.59 -18.75 -1.93
CA CYS A 330 -6.66 -19.73 -2.49
C CYS A 330 -6.05 -20.62 -1.39
N VAL A 331 -5.72 -20.07 -0.23
CA VAL A 331 -5.29 -20.87 0.95
C VAL A 331 -6.39 -21.87 1.31
N GLN A 332 -7.62 -21.40 1.46
CA GLN A 332 -8.76 -22.22 1.86
C GLN A 332 -9.04 -23.34 0.83
N LEU A 333 -9.00 -23.02 -0.46
CA LEU A 333 -9.23 -23.98 -1.55
C LEU A 333 -8.16 -25.09 -1.53
N MET A 334 -6.92 -24.74 -1.23
CA MET A 334 -5.81 -25.69 -1.12
C MET A 334 -5.79 -26.49 0.20
N GLY A 335 -6.65 -26.14 1.17
CA GLY A 335 -6.74 -26.79 2.47
C GLY A 335 -5.41 -26.76 3.22
N ALA A 336 -5.04 -27.89 3.83
CA ALA A 336 -3.80 -28.00 4.61
C ALA A 336 -2.54 -27.59 3.82
N ARG A 337 -2.51 -27.76 2.48
CA ARG A 337 -1.39 -27.30 1.64
C ARG A 337 -1.29 -25.79 1.56
N GLY A 338 -2.42 -25.10 1.47
CA GLY A 338 -2.46 -23.65 1.53
C GLY A 338 -1.93 -23.08 2.84
N PHE A 339 -2.01 -23.86 3.93
CA PHE A 339 -1.53 -23.47 5.26
C PHE A 339 -0.04 -23.73 5.50
N VAL A 340 0.64 -24.50 4.64
CA VAL A 340 2.07 -24.79 4.81
C VAL A 340 2.88 -23.51 4.52
N ASP A 341 3.64 -23.02 5.50
CA ASP A 341 4.43 -21.77 5.37
C ASP A 341 5.52 -21.87 4.27
N THR A 342 6.00 -23.08 4.00
CA THR A 342 6.96 -23.34 2.91
C THR A 342 6.31 -23.45 1.53
N ASP A 343 4.98 -23.54 1.45
CA ASP A 343 4.27 -23.47 0.16
C ASP A 343 4.05 -22.00 -0.24
N ILE A 344 4.10 -21.74 -1.56
CA ILE A 344 4.06 -20.38 -2.12
C ILE A 344 2.81 -19.63 -1.67
N VAL A 345 1.63 -20.27 -1.66
CA VAL A 345 0.37 -19.61 -1.32
C VAL A 345 0.30 -19.24 0.17
N GLY A 346 0.82 -20.11 1.06
CA GLY A 346 0.91 -19.82 2.50
C GLY A 346 1.84 -18.64 2.78
N LYS A 347 3.01 -18.58 2.12
CA LYS A 347 3.89 -17.41 2.16
C LYS A 347 3.22 -16.14 1.66
N TYR A 348 2.50 -16.21 0.53
CA TYR A 348 1.79 -15.05 -0.04
C TYR A 348 0.73 -14.52 0.92
N PHE A 349 0.01 -15.39 1.63
CA PHE A 349 -0.97 -14.99 2.64
C PHE A 349 -0.35 -14.15 3.76
N ARG A 350 0.78 -14.60 4.29
CA ARG A 350 1.50 -13.92 5.37
C ARG A 350 2.17 -12.62 4.90
N ASP A 351 2.79 -12.63 3.72
CA ASP A 351 3.54 -11.49 3.18
C ASP A 351 2.64 -10.35 2.68
N PHE A 352 1.57 -10.66 1.93
CA PHE A 352 0.68 -9.62 1.41
C PHE A 352 -0.39 -9.16 2.41
N ARG A 353 -0.44 -9.74 3.62
CA ARG A 353 -1.29 -9.22 4.71
C ARG A 353 -1.05 -7.72 4.94
N VAL A 354 0.18 -7.26 4.76
CA VAL A 354 0.58 -5.88 5.01
C VAL A 354 -0.02 -4.88 4.02
N LEU A 355 -0.47 -5.30 2.83
CA LEU A 355 -1.01 -4.39 1.81
C LEU A 355 -2.23 -3.61 2.32
N ARG A 356 -2.99 -4.19 3.24
CA ARG A 356 -4.15 -3.55 3.89
C ARG A 356 -3.75 -2.53 4.97
N ILE A 357 -2.46 -2.40 5.28
CA ILE A 357 -1.91 -1.60 6.39
C ILE A 357 -0.99 -0.49 5.86
N PHE A 358 0.00 -0.82 5.02
CA PHE A 358 0.96 0.15 4.47
C PHE A 358 0.29 1.22 3.64
N GLU A 359 0.94 2.39 3.49
CA GLU A 359 0.45 3.49 2.62
C GLU A 359 -0.98 3.98 2.93
N GLY A 360 -1.40 3.76 4.19
CA GLY A 360 -2.73 4.07 4.71
C GLY A 360 -3.57 2.81 4.92
N ALA A 361 -3.86 2.49 6.19
CA ALA A 361 -4.77 1.39 6.52
C ALA A 361 -6.12 1.57 5.83
N THR A 362 -6.73 0.48 5.39
CA THR A 362 -8.00 0.48 4.64
C THR A 362 -9.04 1.36 5.30
N GLU A 363 -9.29 1.18 6.61
CA GLU A 363 -10.30 1.92 7.36
C GLU A 363 -10.00 3.41 7.40
N ALA A 364 -8.74 3.79 7.63
CA ALA A 364 -8.34 5.19 7.67
C ALA A 364 -8.48 5.86 6.30
N MET A 365 -8.17 5.15 5.21
CA MET A 365 -8.34 5.66 3.85
C MET A 365 -9.81 5.79 3.47
N SER A 366 -10.63 4.81 3.79
CA SER A 366 -12.08 4.86 3.54
C SER A 366 -12.73 6.01 4.30
N VAL A 367 -12.43 6.19 5.60
CA VAL A 367 -12.92 7.35 6.37
C VAL A 367 -12.46 8.67 5.75
N PHE A 368 -11.19 8.78 5.35
CA PHE A 368 -10.66 10.00 4.74
C PHE A 368 -11.40 10.35 3.44
N VAL A 369 -11.55 9.37 2.54
CA VAL A 369 -12.24 9.55 1.25
C VAL A 369 -13.69 9.93 1.47
N GLY A 370 -14.43 9.18 2.30
CA GLY A 370 -15.83 9.49 2.52
C GLY A 370 -16.04 10.78 3.29
N THR A 371 -15.14 11.20 4.17
CA THR A 371 -15.21 12.54 4.81
C THR A 371 -15.12 13.65 3.76
N ARG A 372 -14.27 13.49 2.73
CA ARG A 372 -14.20 14.42 1.59
C ARG A 372 -15.51 14.42 0.80
N ILE A 373 -16.03 13.25 0.47
CA ILE A 373 -17.23 13.09 -0.37
C ILE A 373 -18.50 13.57 0.35
N VAL A 374 -18.68 13.25 1.63
CA VAL A 374 -19.81 13.73 2.44
C VAL A 374 -19.85 15.26 2.48
N ARG A 375 -18.68 15.92 2.51
CA ARG A 375 -18.58 17.37 2.52
C ARG A 375 -18.85 18.02 1.15
N ASP A 376 -18.49 17.35 0.07
CA ASP A 376 -18.57 17.88 -1.30
C ASP A 376 -18.86 16.77 -2.31
N LEU A 377 -20.09 16.27 -2.25
CA LEU A 377 -20.56 15.16 -3.07
C LEU A 377 -20.68 15.54 -4.55
N GLU A 378 -20.99 16.81 -4.84
CA GLU A 378 -21.11 17.33 -6.20
C GLU A 378 -19.76 17.36 -6.94
N SER A 379 -18.68 17.66 -6.22
CA SER A 379 -17.32 17.57 -6.77
C SER A 379 -16.95 16.13 -7.15
N PHE A 380 -17.34 15.15 -6.33
CA PHE A 380 -17.17 13.73 -6.64
C PHE A 380 -18.01 13.33 -7.87
N HIS A 381 -19.28 13.71 -7.91
CA HIS A 381 -20.18 13.49 -9.05
C HIS A 381 -19.58 14.04 -10.35
N THR A 382 -19.17 15.31 -10.35
CA THR A 382 -18.53 15.97 -11.49
C THR A 382 -17.27 15.22 -11.94
N THR A 383 -16.49 14.73 -10.98
CA THR A 383 -15.28 13.94 -11.26
C THR A 383 -15.61 12.62 -11.93
N MET A 384 -16.62 11.89 -11.45
CA MET A 384 -17.07 10.63 -12.04
C MET A 384 -17.57 10.81 -13.47
N VAL A 385 -18.47 11.78 -13.69
CA VAL A 385 -19.03 12.07 -15.03
C VAL A 385 -17.95 12.50 -16.01
N LYS A 386 -17.01 13.37 -15.60
CA LYS A 386 -15.88 13.77 -16.46
C LYS A 386 -14.94 12.62 -16.79
N THR A 387 -14.79 11.67 -15.88
CA THR A 387 -13.81 10.58 -16.01
C THR A 387 -14.33 9.43 -16.84
N PHE A 388 -15.59 9.03 -16.61
CA PHE A 388 -16.21 7.82 -17.14
C PHE A 388 -17.49 8.07 -17.96
N GLY A 389 -17.95 9.32 -18.05
CA GLY A 389 -19.23 9.67 -18.68
C GLY A 389 -20.44 9.49 -17.76
N ALA A 390 -21.58 10.03 -18.19
CA ALA A 390 -22.87 9.82 -17.53
C ALA A 390 -23.42 8.44 -17.92
N THR A 391 -23.22 7.45 -17.05
CA THR A 391 -23.63 6.06 -17.26
C THR A 391 -24.70 5.67 -16.25
N LYS A 392 -25.42 4.57 -16.52
CA LYS A 392 -26.37 4.04 -15.53
C LYS A 392 -25.70 3.70 -14.20
N LEU A 393 -24.51 3.10 -14.24
CA LEU A 393 -23.74 2.76 -13.03
C LEU A 393 -23.39 3.99 -12.21
N GLU A 394 -22.98 5.06 -12.88
CA GLU A 394 -22.69 6.35 -12.26
C GLU A 394 -23.95 6.94 -11.61
N SER A 395 -25.08 6.96 -12.32
CA SER A 395 -26.34 7.48 -11.78
C SER A 395 -26.85 6.67 -10.58
N ASP A 396 -26.75 5.34 -10.63
CA ASP A 396 -27.14 4.44 -9.53
C ASP A 396 -26.21 4.63 -8.30
N LEU A 397 -24.90 4.81 -8.54
CA LEU A 397 -23.92 5.13 -7.50
C LEU A 397 -24.27 6.46 -6.82
N MET A 398 -24.50 7.52 -7.59
CA MET A 398 -24.78 8.84 -7.05
C MET A 398 -26.10 8.86 -6.28
N ALA A 399 -27.16 8.24 -6.82
CA ALA A 399 -28.42 8.06 -6.10
C ALA A 399 -28.24 7.32 -4.77
N GLY A 400 -27.41 6.27 -4.77
CA GLY A 400 -27.04 5.54 -3.56
C GLY A 400 -26.29 6.38 -2.53
N LEU A 401 -25.30 7.17 -2.97
CA LEU A 401 -24.53 8.05 -2.09
C LEU A 401 -25.39 9.19 -1.52
N HIS A 402 -26.25 9.81 -2.33
CA HIS A 402 -27.22 10.81 -1.87
C HIS A 402 -28.14 10.22 -0.79
N ASP A 403 -28.72 9.04 -1.03
CA ASP A 403 -29.57 8.35 -0.06
C ASP A 403 -28.84 8.05 1.26
N LEU A 404 -27.56 7.64 1.22
CA LEU A 404 -26.76 7.42 2.42
C LEU A 404 -26.52 8.72 3.21
N VAL A 405 -26.16 9.81 2.54
CA VAL A 405 -25.88 11.11 3.17
C VAL A 405 -27.16 11.75 3.72
N GLU A 406 -28.27 11.63 3.00
CA GLU A 406 -29.56 12.17 3.41
C GLU A 406 -30.14 11.42 4.62
N ARG A 407 -30.11 10.08 4.60
CA ARG A 407 -30.58 9.25 5.73
C ARG A 407 -29.82 9.47 7.02
N ALA A 408 -28.53 9.80 6.92
CA ALA A 408 -27.73 10.17 8.06
C ALA A 408 -28.26 11.43 8.78
N GLY A 409 -28.92 12.33 8.06
CA GLY A 409 -29.52 13.55 8.59
C GLY A 409 -28.52 14.50 9.24
N SER A 410 -29.04 15.57 9.86
CA SER A 410 -28.25 16.42 10.76
C SER A 410 -28.34 15.88 12.19
N GLY A 411 -27.21 15.82 12.91
CA GLY A 411 -27.17 15.36 14.30
C GLY A 411 -26.46 14.03 14.56
N LEU A 412 -25.65 13.53 13.61
CA LEU A 412 -24.76 12.40 13.89
C LEU A 412 -23.76 12.75 14.99
N THR A 413 -23.55 11.80 15.92
CA THR A 413 -22.39 11.85 16.81
C THR A 413 -21.09 11.74 15.99
N PRO A 414 -19.93 12.21 16.50
CA PRO A 414 -18.65 12.07 15.81
C PRO A 414 -18.34 10.62 15.39
N GLN A 415 -18.71 9.65 16.23
CA GLN A 415 -18.51 8.22 15.97
C GLN A 415 -19.38 7.73 14.81
N GLN A 416 -20.66 8.11 14.79
CA GLN A 416 -21.55 7.79 13.67
C GLN A 416 -21.10 8.48 12.38
N GLY A 417 -20.57 9.70 12.48
CA GLY A 417 -19.96 10.41 11.36
C GLY A 417 -18.79 9.64 10.75
N HIS A 418 -17.92 9.03 11.57
CA HIS A 418 -16.83 8.18 11.08
C HIS A 418 -17.34 6.90 10.41
N VAL A 419 -18.37 6.26 10.95
CA VAL A 419 -18.97 5.06 10.34
C VAL A 419 -19.59 5.39 8.98
N LEU A 420 -20.36 6.49 8.90
CA LEU A 420 -20.88 6.99 7.63
C LEU A 420 -19.75 7.30 6.65
N ALA A 421 -18.73 8.04 7.08
CA ALA A 421 -17.60 8.39 6.22
C ALA A 421 -16.88 7.14 5.70
N ARG A 422 -16.66 6.12 6.54
CA ARG A 422 -16.10 4.85 6.08
C ARG A 422 -16.98 4.21 5.01
N ALA A 423 -18.30 4.13 5.24
CA ALA A 423 -19.23 3.48 4.32
C ALA A 423 -19.31 4.21 2.96
N VAL A 424 -19.39 5.55 2.99
CA VAL A 424 -19.35 6.40 1.78
C VAL A 424 -18.02 6.23 1.04
N GLY A 425 -16.89 6.21 1.76
CA GLY A 425 -15.58 6.03 1.16
C GLY A 425 -15.42 4.67 0.48
N ASP A 426 -15.90 3.60 1.12
CA ASP A 426 -15.90 2.25 0.56
C ASP A 426 -16.76 2.17 -0.71
N VAL A 427 -17.99 2.70 -0.66
CA VAL A 427 -18.90 2.74 -1.81
C VAL A 427 -18.29 3.54 -2.97
N ALA A 428 -17.69 4.70 -2.69
CA ALA A 428 -17.04 5.52 -3.72
C ALA A 428 -15.85 4.81 -4.37
N CYS A 429 -15.00 4.15 -3.57
CA CYS A 429 -13.88 3.37 -4.08
C CYS A 429 -14.36 2.19 -4.95
N TRP A 430 -15.43 1.50 -4.55
CA TRP A 430 -16.08 0.49 -5.39
C TRP A 430 -16.69 1.08 -6.67
N GLY A 431 -17.29 2.27 -6.59
CA GLY A 431 -17.85 2.97 -7.75
C GLY A 431 -16.80 3.26 -8.83
N VAL A 432 -15.65 3.82 -8.44
CA VAL A 432 -14.50 4.05 -9.34
C VAL A 432 -14.00 2.74 -9.93
N THR A 433 -13.91 1.71 -9.09
CA THR A 433 -13.41 0.39 -9.51
C THR A 433 -14.35 -0.28 -10.51
N ALA A 434 -15.66 -0.25 -10.25
CA ALA A 434 -16.68 -0.83 -11.11
C ALA A 434 -16.81 -0.06 -12.45
N ALA A 435 -16.67 1.26 -12.43
CA ALA A 435 -16.61 2.07 -13.65
C ALA A 435 -15.39 1.74 -14.51
N ALA A 436 -14.21 1.57 -13.92
CA ALA A 436 -12.99 1.23 -14.66
C ALA A 436 -13.07 -0.14 -15.36
N ILE A 437 -13.63 -1.17 -14.70
CA ILE A 437 -13.81 -2.47 -15.35
C ILE A 437 -14.95 -2.45 -16.38
N ALA A 438 -15.99 -1.64 -16.20
CA ALA A 438 -17.04 -1.45 -17.20
C ALA A 438 -16.49 -0.83 -18.50
N GLU A 439 -15.71 0.26 -18.40
CA GLU A 439 -15.00 0.87 -19.53
C GLU A 439 -14.07 -0.14 -20.23
N THR A 440 -13.38 -1.00 -19.46
CA THR A 440 -12.54 -2.06 -20.03
C THR A 440 -13.35 -3.10 -20.78
N ALA A 441 -14.47 -3.54 -20.23
CA ALA A 441 -15.33 -4.57 -20.82
C ALA A 441 -16.00 -4.11 -22.13
N GLU A 442 -16.37 -2.82 -22.21
CA GLU A 442 -16.89 -2.20 -23.44
C GLU A 442 -15.87 -2.22 -24.59
N ASN A 443 -14.57 -2.12 -24.27
CA ASN A 443 -13.49 -2.03 -25.25
C ASN A 443 -12.88 -3.39 -25.66
N SER A 444 -12.89 -4.39 -24.76
CA SER A 444 -12.16 -5.66 -24.93
C SER A 444 -13.03 -6.81 -25.46
N HIS A 445 -14.35 -6.80 -25.18
CA HIS A 445 -15.31 -7.88 -25.49
C HIS A 445 -14.93 -9.29 -25.00
N GLY A 446 -13.94 -9.44 -24.10
CA GLY A 446 -13.56 -10.74 -23.54
C GLY A 446 -14.56 -11.25 -22.48
N ASP A 447 -14.84 -12.55 -22.47
CA ASP A 447 -15.80 -13.17 -21.53
C ASP A 447 -15.50 -12.85 -20.05
N LEU A 448 -14.21 -12.87 -19.67
CA LEU A 448 -13.79 -12.55 -18.30
C LEU A 448 -13.99 -11.07 -17.97
N ASP A 449 -13.82 -10.16 -18.94
CA ASP A 449 -14.04 -8.73 -18.73
C ASP A 449 -15.53 -8.45 -18.48
N VAL A 450 -16.40 -9.05 -19.28
CA VAL A 450 -17.86 -8.95 -19.11
C VAL A 450 -18.29 -9.53 -17.75
N TYR A 451 -17.77 -10.71 -17.39
CA TYR A 451 -18.06 -11.32 -16.09
C TYR A 451 -17.54 -10.46 -14.93
N ALA A 452 -16.32 -9.91 -15.03
CA ALA A 452 -15.73 -9.06 -14.00
C ALA A 452 -16.49 -7.73 -13.84
N ALA A 453 -16.97 -7.12 -14.93
CA ALA A 453 -17.81 -5.93 -14.87
C ALA A 453 -19.15 -6.20 -14.16
N TYR A 454 -19.82 -7.30 -14.52
CA TYR A 454 -21.03 -7.75 -13.83
C TYR A 454 -20.78 -8.04 -12.34
N TRP A 455 -19.69 -8.75 -12.03
CA TRP A 455 -19.31 -9.09 -10.66
C TRP A 455 -19.04 -7.82 -9.84
N ALA A 456 -18.29 -6.86 -10.38
CA ALA A 456 -17.96 -5.61 -9.69
C ALA A 456 -19.20 -4.74 -9.44
N ALA A 457 -20.12 -4.66 -10.41
CA ALA A 457 -21.40 -3.97 -10.23
C ALA A 457 -22.21 -4.59 -9.08
N ARG A 458 -22.27 -5.92 -8.99
CA ARG A 458 -22.93 -6.61 -7.87
C ARG A 458 -22.24 -6.38 -6.52
N GLN A 459 -20.91 -6.31 -6.48
CA GLN A 459 -20.20 -5.94 -5.26
C GLN A 459 -20.57 -4.53 -4.82
N LEU A 460 -20.64 -3.57 -5.75
CA LEU A 460 -21.07 -2.21 -5.45
C LEU A 460 -22.50 -2.16 -4.89
N GLU A 461 -23.45 -2.86 -5.52
CA GLU A 461 -24.84 -2.98 -5.02
C GLU A 461 -24.89 -3.54 -3.60
N GLN A 462 -24.13 -4.61 -3.32
CA GLN A 462 -24.04 -5.20 -1.99
C GLN A 462 -23.47 -4.23 -0.96
N ARG A 463 -22.47 -3.42 -1.33
CA ARG A 463 -21.87 -2.41 -0.45
C ARG A 463 -22.84 -1.28 -0.16
N LEU A 464 -23.59 -0.80 -1.16
CA LEU A 464 -24.67 0.16 -0.97
C LEU A 464 -25.75 -0.38 -0.02
N ALA A 465 -26.18 -1.63 -0.21
CA ALA A 465 -27.15 -2.28 0.68
C ALA A 465 -26.61 -2.44 2.11
N SER A 466 -25.35 -2.85 2.29
CA SER A 466 -24.69 -2.94 3.59
C SER A 466 -24.61 -1.58 4.27
N ALA A 467 -24.15 -0.55 3.56
CA ALA A 467 -24.03 0.81 4.08
C ALA A 467 -25.37 1.37 4.59
N ARG A 468 -26.47 1.11 3.87
CA ARG A 468 -27.82 1.49 4.31
C ARG A 468 -28.24 0.82 5.62
N ASN A 469 -27.78 -0.40 5.86
CA ASN A 469 -28.06 -1.14 7.09
C ASN A 469 -27.15 -0.71 8.25
N GLU A 470 -25.87 -0.41 7.97
CA GLU A 470 -24.89 0.07 8.95
C GLU A 470 -25.31 1.41 9.59
N LEU A 471 -26.03 2.26 8.86
CA LEU A 471 -26.51 3.56 9.34
C LEU A 471 -27.78 3.48 10.21
N ARG A 472 -28.38 2.29 10.40
CA ARG A 472 -29.52 2.14 11.31
C ARG A 472 -29.03 2.29 12.76
N PRO A 473 -29.62 3.17 13.59
CA PRO A 473 -29.10 3.56 14.90
C PRO A 473 -29.20 2.48 16.00
N ALA A 474 -29.37 1.20 15.65
CA ALA A 474 -29.90 0.23 16.60
C ALA A 474 -28.93 -0.09 17.76
N PHE A 475 -27.62 -0.24 17.55
CA PHE A 475 -26.71 -0.69 18.62
C PHE A 475 -25.23 -0.30 18.40
N ALA A 476 -24.89 0.99 18.46
CA ALA A 476 -23.48 1.37 18.65
C ALA A 476 -23.16 1.28 20.15
N LEU A 477 -22.54 0.19 20.59
CA LEU A 477 -22.05 0.09 21.96
C LEU A 477 -21.01 1.19 22.19
N SER A 478 -21.16 1.98 23.26
CA SER A 478 -20.18 3.01 23.60
C SER A 478 -18.85 2.35 23.98
N ALA A 479 -17.74 3.09 23.87
CA ALA A 479 -16.42 2.59 24.25
C ALA A 479 -16.40 2.05 25.70
N ASN A 480 -17.12 2.71 26.62
CA ASN A 480 -17.23 2.28 28.01
C ASN A 480 -18.04 0.97 28.16
N VAL A 481 -19.09 0.78 27.37
CA VAL A 481 -19.89 -0.45 27.39
C VAL A 481 -19.09 -1.61 26.78
N LEU A 482 -18.41 -1.37 25.65
CA LEU A 482 -17.50 -2.34 25.05
C LEU A 482 -16.37 -2.72 26.00
N ALA A 483 -15.70 -1.74 26.61
CA ALA A 483 -14.61 -1.98 27.55
C ALA A 483 -15.07 -2.83 28.74
N ARG A 484 -16.27 -2.59 29.27
CA ARG A 484 -16.86 -3.40 30.35
C ARG A 484 -17.07 -4.84 29.91
N HIS A 485 -17.72 -5.06 28.77
CA HIS A 485 -18.00 -6.42 28.30
C HIS A 485 -16.72 -7.18 27.90
N ILE A 486 -15.75 -6.49 27.29
CA ILE A 486 -14.44 -7.08 26.96
C ILE A 486 -13.66 -7.40 28.25
N ALA A 487 -13.79 -6.59 29.31
CA ALA A 487 -13.17 -6.87 30.60
C ALA A 487 -13.70 -8.16 31.24
N GLU A 488 -14.97 -8.53 31.00
CA GLU A 488 -15.56 -9.81 31.44
C GLU A 488 -14.86 -11.02 30.77
N TYR A 489 -14.12 -10.84 29.68
CA TYR A 489 -13.32 -11.93 29.11
C TYR A 489 -12.25 -12.39 30.10
N ALA A 490 -11.76 -11.51 31.00
CA ALA A 490 -10.85 -11.90 32.06
C ALA A 490 -11.44 -12.97 33.00
N ASP A 491 -12.77 -12.97 33.21
CA ASP A 491 -13.43 -13.99 34.03
C ASP A 491 -13.50 -15.36 33.33
N SER A 492 -13.58 -15.36 32.00
CA SER A 492 -13.74 -16.58 31.20
C SER A 492 -12.43 -17.21 30.73
N ILE A 493 -11.46 -16.39 30.31
CA ILE A 493 -10.18 -16.85 29.74
C ILE A 493 -8.96 -16.36 30.53
N GLY A 494 -9.17 -15.62 31.62
CA GLY A 494 -8.10 -14.93 32.34
C GLY A 494 -7.60 -13.70 31.59
N ASP A 495 -6.94 -12.80 32.30
CA ASP A 495 -6.08 -11.79 31.69
C ASP A 495 -4.66 -12.41 31.65
N THR A 496 -4.28 -13.01 30.52
CA THR A 496 -3.06 -13.81 30.39
C THR A 496 -1.94 -13.01 29.72
N GLN A 497 -0.79 -12.89 30.40
CA GLN A 497 0.41 -12.31 29.83
C GLN A 497 1.54 -13.35 29.87
N GLN A 498 2.03 -13.76 28.71
CA GLN A 498 3.14 -14.70 28.62
C GLN A 498 4.46 -13.96 28.81
N SER A 499 5.16 -14.26 29.90
CA SER A 499 6.55 -13.85 30.12
C SER A 499 7.36 -15.08 30.53
N TYR A 500 8.33 -15.47 29.70
CA TYR A 500 9.29 -16.51 30.03
C TYR A 500 10.64 -15.87 30.34
N GLY A 501 11.22 -16.20 31.50
CA GLY A 501 12.50 -15.64 31.93
C GLY A 501 13.60 -15.91 30.89
N GLY A 502 14.22 -14.84 30.38
CA GLY A 502 15.30 -14.93 29.39
C GLY A 502 14.86 -14.76 27.93
N GLU A 503 13.57 -14.86 27.62
CA GLU A 503 13.06 -14.53 26.27
C GLU A 503 12.85 -13.01 26.13
N ARG A 504 13.62 -12.37 25.25
CA ARG A 504 13.40 -10.97 24.87
C ARG A 504 12.40 -10.88 23.72
N ARG A 505 11.11 -11.09 24.02
CA ARG A 505 10.02 -10.66 23.13
C ARG A 505 9.39 -9.40 23.72
N ALA A 506 9.76 -8.24 23.18
CA ALA A 506 9.09 -6.99 23.56
C ALA A 506 7.70 -6.98 22.95
N VAL A 507 6.69 -7.14 23.79
CA VAL A 507 5.30 -6.84 23.43
C VAL A 507 5.18 -5.33 23.26
N ASP A 508 4.33 -4.88 22.34
CA ASP A 508 4.09 -3.45 22.15
C ASP A 508 3.55 -2.82 23.45
N ALA A 509 4.00 -1.61 23.78
CA ALA A 509 3.65 -0.93 25.02
C ALA A 509 2.13 -0.76 25.19
N PHE A 510 1.38 -0.60 24.08
CA PHE A 510 -0.08 -0.47 24.10
C PHE A 510 -0.82 -1.78 24.41
N LEU A 511 -0.12 -2.92 24.44
CA LEU A 511 -0.68 -4.24 24.74
C LEU A 511 -0.35 -4.71 26.16
N HIS A 512 0.45 -3.96 26.92
CA HIS A 512 0.70 -4.28 28.32
C HIS A 512 -0.53 -3.97 29.18
N ARG A 513 -0.77 -4.81 30.20
CA ARG A 513 -1.82 -4.59 31.20
C ARG A 513 -1.68 -3.21 31.87
N ASP A 514 -0.45 -2.90 32.27
CA ASP A 514 -0.08 -1.62 32.87
C ASP A 514 0.91 -0.92 31.92
N PRO A 515 0.41 -0.14 30.94
CA PRO A 515 1.29 0.64 30.07
C PRO A 515 2.05 1.67 30.93
N ALA A 516 3.38 1.63 30.86
CA ALA A 516 4.29 2.49 31.63
C ALA A 516 4.26 3.96 31.19
#